data_AF-A0A076N497-F1
#
_entry.id   AF-A0A076N497-F1
#
_cell.length_a   1.000
_cell.length_b   1.000
_cell.length_c   1.000
_cell.angle_alpha   90.00
_cell.angle_beta   90.00
_cell.angle_gamma   90.00
#
_symmetry.space_group_name_H-M   'P 1'
#
loop_
_entity.id
_entity.type
_entity.pdbx_description
1 polymer ?
#
loop_
_entity_poly.entity_id
_entity_poly.type
_entity_poly.pdbx_seq_one_letter_code
_entity_poly.pdbx_strand_id
1 'polypeptide(L)'
;MAYSALSHLDCPRCHLTHDADRVQGLCTCGSPLLARYDLAATTVTRDEIAGREPTLWRYHEVLPVRSAANVVTLGEGMTPLLPLPTYGEQVGVPGLLMKDEGLVPTGSFKARGAAVGVSKAAELGVTGIAMPTNGNAGAAWALYAARAGLRSLIAMPVGAPAITRAECQVSGAELYLVDGLISDAGKLIRDAVAERGGYQDVSTLKEPYRIEGKKTMGYEIAEQLGWRVPDVIVYPTGGGVGIIGIHKALLEMRELGWIPDGELPRLVAVQATGCAPIVDAFERGARESEPAVGAHTIAFGITVPKALGDFLVLDAVYSTGGAAIAVSDEELLAEQGNLARLEGTFVCPEGAACFAAVRKLRGSGWLSADDEVVVLNTGAGVKYPETVEVSAPVLAKDGAIPRQGR
;
A
#
# COMPACT_ATOMS: atom_id res chain seq x y z
N MET A 1 -5.24 -12.89 27.79
CA MET A 1 -6.03 -12.66 26.57
C MET A 1 -5.33 -13.34 25.40
N ALA A 2 -6.07 -13.76 24.38
CA ALA A 2 -5.46 -14.25 23.15
C ALA A 2 -4.64 -13.12 22.51
N TYR A 3 -3.52 -13.45 21.85
CA TYR A 3 -2.70 -12.44 21.18
C TYR A 3 -3.43 -11.81 19.98
N SER A 4 -4.32 -12.56 19.31
CA SER A 4 -5.15 -12.06 18.21
C SER A 4 -6.60 -12.46 18.40
N ALA A 5 -7.51 -11.56 18.07
CA ALA A 5 -8.95 -11.78 18.03
C ALA A 5 -9.43 -12.34 16.67
N LEU A 6 -8.52 -12.79 15.79
CA LEU A 6 -8.87 -13.41 14.50
C LEU A 6 -9.94 -14.49 14.72
N SER A 7 -11.05 -14.46 14.00
CA SER A 7 -12.09 -15.46 14.13
C SER A 7 -12.10 -16.40 12.93
N HIS A 8 -12.29 -15.83 11.74
CA HIS A 8 -12.39 -16.58 10.49
C HIS A 8 -11.98 -15.71 9.29
N LEU A 9 -11.99 -16.31 8.11
CA LEU A 9 -11.94 -15.60 6.85
C LEU A 9 -13.33 -15.59 6.19
N ASP A 10 -13.71 -14.47 5.61
CA ASP A 10 -14.99 -14.27 4.95
C ASP A 10 -14.79 -13.88 3.48
N CYS A 11 -15.60 -14.46 2.60
CA CYS A 11 -15.63 -14.06 1.21
C CYS A 11 -16.62 -12.90 1.02
N PRO A 12 -16.17 -11.71 0.59
CA PRO A 12 -17.05 -10.53 0.45
C PRO A 12 -18.10 -10.67 -0.67
N ARG A 13 -17.94 -11.62 -1.61
CA ARG A 13 -18.92 -11.87 -2.69
C ARG A 13 -19.99 -12.91 -2.37
N CYS A 14 -19.61 -14.04 -1.79
CA CYS A 14 -20.54 -15.16 -1.55
C CYS A 14 -20.77 -15.48 -0.07
N HIS A 15 -20.12 -14.74 0.84
CA HIS A 15 -20.27 -14.84 2.29
C HIS A 15 -19.93 -16.23 2.87
N LEU A 16 -19.20 -17.06 2.10
CA LEU A 16 -18.67 -18.31 2.63
C LEU A 16 -17.59 -18.03 3.66
N THR A 17 -17.69 -18.74 4.78
CA THR A 17 -16.70 -18.74 5.85
C THR A 17 -15.59 -19.75 5.56
N HIS A 18 -14.35 -19.34 5.77
CA HIS A 18 -13.15 -20.16 5.60
C HIS A 18 -12.34 -20.19 6.90
N ASP A 19 -11.71 -21.34 7.16
CA ASP A 19 -10.84 -21.57 8.31
C ASP A 19 -9.55 -20.73 8.17
N ALA A 20 -9.32 -19.84 9.13
CA ALA A 20 -8.17 -18.93 9.15
C ALA A 20 -6.88 -19.57 9.68
N ASP A 21 -6.98 -20.80 10.20
CA ASP A 21 -5.85 -21.58 10.70
C ASP A 21 -5.39 -22.64 9.68
N ARG A 22 -5.79 -22.46 8.40
CA ARG A 22 -5.30 -23.20 7.24
C ARG A 22 -4.66 -22.27 6.21
N VAL A 23 -3.79 -22.84 5.37
CA VAL A 23 -3.29 -22.15 4.18
C VAL A 23 -4.46 -21.94 3.22
N GLN A 24 -4.73 -20.67 2.90
CA GLN A 24 -5.85 -20.26 2.07
C GLN A 24 -5.38 -19.48 0.84
N GLY A 25 -6.18 -19.55 -0.20
CA GLY A 25 -6.04 -18.77 -1.42
C GLY A 25 -7.31 -17.95 -1.66
N LEU A 26 -7.75 -17.92 -2.92
CA LEU A 26 -9.05 -17.35 -3.28
C LEU A 26 -10.19 -18.24 -2.79
N CYS A 27 -11.35 -17.62 -2.59
CA CYS A 27 -12.60 -18.35 -2.45
C CYS A 27 -12.86 -19.20 -3.71
N THR A 28 -13.68 -20.24 -3.58
CA THR A 28 -14.18 -21.04 -4.71
C THR A 28 -14.89 -20.23 -5.79
N CYS A 29 -15.46 -19.06 -5.45
CA CYS A 29 -16.05 -18.12 -6.42
C CYS A 29 -15.02 -17.19 -7.10
N GLY A 30 -13.72 -17.34 -6.79
CA GLY A 30 -12.63 -16.51 -7.33
C GLY A 30 -12.39 -15.19 -6.60
N SER A 31 -13.20 -14.85 -5.59
CA SER A 31 -13.04 -13.63 -4.79
C SER A 31 -11.88 -13.75 -3.78
N PRO A 32 -11.18 -12.64 -3.44
CA PRO A 32 -10.26 -12.62 -2.31
C PRO A 32 -10.99 -12.87 -0.99
N LEU A 33 -10.31 -13.47 -0.02
CA LEU A 33 -10.84 -13.66 1.33
C LEU A 33 -10.37 -12.50 2.24
N LEU A 34 -11.22 -12.10 3.19
CA LEU A 34 -10.95 -11.04 4.16
C LEU A 34 -10.90 -11.60 5.58
N ALA A 35 -9.90 -11.22 6.38
CA ALA A 35 -9.84 -11.64 7.77
C ALA A 35 -10.90 -10.92 8.62
N ARG A 36 -11.57 -11.67 9.48
CA ARG A 36 -12.58 -11.17 10.43
C ARG A 36 -12.10 -11.41 11.85
N TYR A 37 -12.50 -10.52 12.76
CA TYR A 37 -12.06 -10.49 14.15
C TYR A 37 -13.26 -10.47 15.06
N ASP A 38 -13.14 -11.08 16.24
CA ASP A 38 -14.12 -10.93 17.32
C ASP A 38 -13.85 -9.60 18.05
N LEU A 39 -14.34 -8.51 17.46
CA LEU A 39 -14.13 -7.16 17.97
C LEU A 39 -14.88 -6.94 19.29
N ALA A 40 -16.04 -7.58 19.47
CA ALA A 40 -16.80 -7.52 20.73
C ALA A 40 -16.03 -8.12 21.91
N ALA A 41 -15.20 -9.14 21.67
CA ALA A 41 -14.31 -9.73 22.68
C ALA A 41 -12.99 -8.97 22.86
N THR A 42 -12.72 -7.95 22.05
CA THR A 42 -11.47 -7.19 22.08
C THR A 42 -11.56 -6.07 23.12
N THR A 43 -10.86 -6.22 24.25
CA THR A 43 -10.95 -5.26 25.38
C THR A 43 -9.76 -4.32 25.50
N VAL A 44 -8.84 -4.30 24.52
CA VAL A 44 -7.65 -3.43 24.56
C VAL A 44 -8.07 -1.96 24.47
N THR A 45 -7.46 -1.14 25.32
CA THR A 45 -7.71 0.30 25.38
C THR A 45 -6.68 1.09 24.57
N ARG A 46 -7.07 2.31 24.21
CA ARG A 46 -6.19 3.26 23.49
C ARG A 46 -4.92 3.58 24.28
N ASP A 47 -5.00 3.68 25.59
CA ASP A 47 -3.86 3.94 26.48
C ASP A 47 -2.90 2.74 26.56
N GLU A 48 -3.44 1.51 26.57
CA GLU A 48 -2.62 0.31 26.48
C GLU A 48 -1.88 0.22 25.14
N ILE A 49 -2.52 0.62 24.04
CA ILE A 49 -1.86 0.69 22.72
C ILE A 49 -0.74 1.74 22.77
N ALA A 50 -1.00 2.93 23.32
CA ALA A 50 -0.04 4.02 23.44
C ALA A 50 1.24 3.63 24.19
N GLY A 51 1.15 2.71 25.15
CA GLY A 51 2.29 2.19 25.92
C GLY A 51 3.13 1.11 25.23
N ARG A 52 2.74 0.62 24.05
CA ARG A 52 3.45 -0.42 23.29
C ARG A 52 4.57 0.17 22.44
N GLU A 53 5.50 -0.69 22.01
CA GLU A 53 6.52 -0.31 21.03
C GLU A 53 5.88 0.23 19.74
N PRO A 54 6.48 1.25 19.10
CA PRO A 54 5.91 1.91 17.93
C PRO A 54 6.13 1.10 16.64
N THR A 55 5.61 -0.13 16.60
CA THR A 55 5.60 -1.00 15.42
C THR A 55 4.15 -1.29 15.00
N LEU A 56 3.93 -1.82 13.79
CA LEU A 56 2.58 -2.19 13.36
C LEU A 56 1.96 -3.27 14.24
N TRP A 57 2.79 -4.08 14.92
CA TRP A 57 2.36 -5.17 15.79
C TRP A 57 1.77 -4.68 17.11
N ARG A 58 1.81 -3.37 17.38
CA ARG A 58 1.10 -2.78 18.51
C ARG A 58 -0.43 -2.92 18.42
N TYR A 59 -0.97 -3.25 17.25
CA TYR A 59 -2.40 -3.53 17.02
C TYR A 59 -2.67 -5.05 16.91
N HIS A 60 -1.88 -5.91 17.56
CA HIS A 60 -1.89 -7.36 17.35
C HIS A 60 -3.26 -8.03 17.53
N GLU A 61 -4.14 -7.49 18.37
CA GLU A 61 -5.50 -8.00 18.57
C GLU A 61 -6.30 -8.03 17.26
N VAL A 62 -6.08 -7.06 16.39
CA VAL A 62 -6.73 -6.94 15.08
C VAL A 62 -5.79 -7.37 13.94
N LEU A 63 -4.75 -8.17 14.22
CA LEU A 63 -3.87 -8.75 13.20
C LEU A 63 -3.98 -10.28 13.19
N PRO A 64 -3.77 -10.96 12.05
CA PRO A 64 -4.19 -12.36 11.85
C PRO A 64 -3.21 -13.42 12.42
N VAL A 65 -2.21 -13.02 13.21
CA VAL A 65 -1.21 -13.93 13.76
C VAL A 65 -1.60 -14.32 15.18
N ARG A 66 -1.73 -15.63 15.46
CA ARG A 66 -2.26 -16.16 16.72
C ARG A 66 -1.30 -16.03 17.90
N SER A 67 0.00 -15.96 17.63
CA SER A 67 1.04 -15.95 18.66
C SER A 67 2.15 -14.97 18.33
N ALA A 68 2.59 -14.20 19.34
CA ALA A 68 3.75 -13.31 19.23
C ALA A 68 5.02 -14.03 18.77
N ALA A 69 5.15 -15.33 19.07
CA ALA A 69 6.32 -16.13 18.65
C ALA A 69 6.43 -16.31 17.13
N ASN A 70 5.33 -16.11 16.39
CA ASN A 70 5.31 -16.23 14.93
C ASN A 70 5.49 -14.88 14.21
N VAL A 71 5.68 -13.80 14.96
CA VAL A 71 5.86 -12.46 14.38
C VAL A 71 7.23 -12.34 13.72
N VAL A 72 7.21 -12.09 12.41
CA VAL A 72 8.35 -11.74 11.59
C VAL A 72 8.31 -10.24 11.34
N THR A 73 9.27 -9.53 11.92
CA THR A 73 9.33 -8.06 11.85
C THR A 73 10.74 -7.54 11.60
N LEU A 74 10.80 -6.37 10.98
CA LEU A 74 11.97 -5.51 10.82
C LEU A 74 11.76 -4.14 11.51
N GLY A 75 10.72 -4.00 12.34
CA GLY A 75 10.37 -2.77 13.06
C GLY A 75 9.46 -1.82 12.28
N GLU A 76 8.81 -2.30 11.23
CA GLU A 76 7.85 -1.55 10.42
C GLU A 76 6.65 -1.04 11.22
N GLY A 77 6.18 0.18 10.91
CA GLY A 77 5.03 0.82 11.55
C GLY A 77 5.35 2.21 12.10
N MET A 78 4.33 2.86 12.63
CA MET A 78 4.36 4.21 13.21
C MET A 78 5.16 5.22 12.36
N THR A 79 4.95 5.18 11.06
CA THR A 79 5.60 6.11 10.13
C THR A 79 5.18 7.55 10.39
N PRO A 80 6.01 8.55 10.08
CA PRO A 80 5.65 9.94 10.32
C PRO A 80 4.36 10.37 9.63
N LEU A 81 3.58 11.19 10.34
CA LEU A 81 2.49 11.99 9.79
C LEU A 81 2.98 13.44 9.78
N LEU A 82 3.41 13.91 8.60
CA LEU A 82 4.14 15.16 8.43
C LEU A 82 3.21 16.28 7.98
N PRO A 83 3.17 17.45 8.65
CA PRO A 83 2.55 18.64 8.10
C PRO A 83 3.33 19.17 6.90
N LEU A 84 2.61 19.64 5.88
CA LEU A 84 3.18 20.25 4.66
C LEU A 84 2.75 21.71 4.55
N PRO A 85 3.25 22.61 5.42
CA PRO A 85 2.72 23.97 5.53
C PRO A 85 2.92 24.81 4.26
N THR A 86 4.09 24.71 3.62
CA THR A 86 4.42 25.55 2.45
C THR A 86 3.64 25.10 1.22
N TYR A 87 3.65 23.79 0.97
CA TYR A 87 2.94 23.18 -0.14
C TYR A 87 1.42 23.27 0.07
N GLY A 88 0.95 22.99 1.28
CA GLY A 88 -0.46 23.12 1.67
C GLY A 88 -1.02 24.53 1.42
N GLU A 89 -0.29 25.57 1.83
CA GLU A 89 -0.64 26.96 1.51
C GLU A 89 -0.68 27.20 -0.01
N GLN A 90 0.35 26.76 -0.74
CA GLN A 90 0.42 26.95 -2.19
C GLN A 90 -0.72 26.27 -2.96
N VAL A 91 -1.17 25.09 -2.53
CA VAL A 91 -2.30 24.39 -3.17
C VAL A 91 -3.66 24.83 -2.64
N GLY A 92 -3.70 25.67 -1.59
CA GLY A 92 -4.94 26.16 -0.98
C GLY A 92 -5.62 25.14 -0.06
N VAL A 93 -4.85 24.22 0.55
CA VAL A 93 -5.27 23.24 1.55
C VAL A 93 -4.29 23.31 2.74
N PRO A 94 -4.43 24.28 3.66
CA PRO A 94 -3.50 24.45 4.78
C PRO A 94 -3.45 23.24 5.74
N GLY A 95 -4.54 22.48 5.87
CA GLY A 95 -4.65 21.26 6.68
C GLY A 95 -4.03 20.02 6.04
N LEU A 96 -3.04 20.17 5.17
CA LEU A 96 -2.44 19.07 4.40
C LEU A 96 -1.36 18.33 5.20
N LEU A 97 -1.52 17.02 5.30
CA LEU A 97 -0.63 16.10 5.99
C LEU A 97 -0.16 15.00 5.04
N MET A 98 1.07 14.53 5.23
CA MET A 98 1.61 13.36 4.52
C MET A 98 1.85 12.22 5.49
N LYS A 99 1.21 11.07 5.26
CA LYS A 99 1.58 9.82 5.91
C LYS A 99 2.72 9.18 5.10
N ASP A 100 3.94 9.28 5.62
CA ASP A 100 5.17 8.94 4.88
C ASP A 100 5.61 7.49 5.07
N GLU A 101 5.14 6.62 4.19
CA GLU A 101 5.52 5.20 4.16
C GLU A 101 6.86 4.95 3.47
N GLY A 102 7.60 5.98 3.05
CA GLY A 102 8.93 5.83 2.49
C GLY A 102 9.98 5.37 3.52
N LEU A 103 9.73 5.58 4.81
CA LEU A 103 10.69 5.30 5.88
C LEU A 103 10.56 3.92 6.52
N VAL A 104 9.56 3.12 6.10
CA VAL A 104 9.45 1.73 6.56
C VAL A 104 10.60 0.87 6.03
N PRO A 105 10.89 -0.28 6.67
CA PRO A 105 11.81 -1.27 6.13
C PRO A 105 11.53 -1.53 4.65
N THR A 106 12.57 -1.70 3.83
CA THR A 106 12.46 -1.87 2.36
C THR A 106 12.03 -0.63 1.56
N GLY A 107 11.83 0.52 2.21
CA GLY A 107 11.58 1.81 1.56
C GLY A 107 10.22 1.94 0.89
N SER A 108 9.25 1.09 1.24
CA SER A 108 7.86 1.20 0.77
C SER A 108 6.87 0.46 1.67
N PHE A 109 5.63 0.93 1.71
CA PHE A 109 4.52 0.36 2.51
C PHE A 109 4.27 -1.15 2.27
N LYS A 110 4.85 -1.74 1.22
CA LYS A 110 4.77 -3.18 0.95
C LYS A 110 5.36 -4.00 2.10
N ALA A 111 6.29 -3.44 2.87
CA ALA A 111 6.80 -4.04 4.10
C ALA A 111 5.69 -4.40 5.09
N ARG A 112 4.66 -3.58 5.24
CA ARG A 112 3.56 -3.88 6.17
C ARG A 112 2.82 -5.16 5.78
N GLY A 113 2.48 -5.27 4.50
CA GLY A 113 1.82 -6.47 3.97
C GLY A 113 2.72 -7.70 4.02
N ALA A 114 4.03 -7.52 3.79
CA ALA A 114 5.03 -8.58 3.89
C ALA A 114 5.19 -9.07 5.34
N ALA A 115 5.28 -8.16 6.31
CA ALA A 115 5.37 -8.50 7.74
C ALA A 115 4.24 -9.43 8.18
N VAL A 116 2.99 -9.00 7.95
CA VAL A 116 1.83 -9.77 8.39
C VAL A 116 1.64 -11.04 7.56
N GLY A 117 1.76 -10.93 6.24
CA GLY A 117 1.56 -12.07 5.34
C GLY A 117 2.61 -13.18 5.52
N VAL A 118 3.89 -12.83 5.66
CA VAL A 118 4.97 -13.80 5.91
C VAL A 118 4.85 -14.40 7.31
N SER A 119 4.54 -13.60 8.33
CA SER A 119 4.30 -14.11 9.69
C SER A 119 3.19 -15.16 9.71
N LYS A 120 2.07 -14.86 9.03
CA LYS A 120 0.95 -15.81 8.95
C LYS A 120 1.29 -17.04 8.11
N ALA A 121 2.01 -16.89 7.01
CA ALA A 121 2.48 -18.03 6.21
C ALA A 121 3.36 -18.97 7.05
N ALA A 122 4.33 -18.42 7.81
CA ALA A 122 5.19 -19.19 8.71
C ALA A 122 4.38 -19.89 9.81
N GLU A 123 3.42 -19.19 10.45
CA GLU A 123 2.51 -19.78 11.45
C GLU A 123 1.72 -20.96 10.91
N LEU A 124 1.30 -20.90 9.64
CA LEU A 124 0.55 -21.96 8.96
C LEU A 124 1.44 -23.10 8.44
N GLY A 125 2.76 -23.08 8.71
CA GLY A 125 3.70 -24.12 8.29
C GLY A 125 4.12 -24.04 6.82
N VAL A 126 3.90 -22.91 6.14
CA VAL A 126 4.43 -22.68 4.79
C VAL A 126 5.95 -22.64 4.85
N THR A 127 6.63 -23.27 3.88
CA THR A 127 8.11 -23.34 3.81
C THR A 127 8.68 -22.56 2.63
N GLY A 128 7.81 -22.03 1.76
CA GLY A 128 8.19 -21.15 0.67
C GLY A 128 7.04 -20.25 0.23
N ILE A 129 7.35 -19.05 -0.23
CA ILE A 129 6.38 -18.13 -0.83
C ILE A 129 6.70 -17.95 -2.31
N ALA A 130 5.67 -17.82 -3.13
CA ALA A 130 5.81 -17.61 -4.57
C ALA A 130 4.96 -16.43 -5.03
N MET A 131 5.53 -15.50 -5.79
CA MET A 131 4.80 -14.29 -6.20
C MET A 131 5.23 -13.75 -7.57
N PRO A 132 4.27 -13.47 -8.46
CA PRO A 132 4.47 -12.58 -9.59
C PRO A 132 4.37 -11.13 -9.12
N THR A 133 5.27 -10.28 -9.58
CA THR A 133 5.34 -8.90 -9.09
C THR A 133 5.96 -7.95 -10.10
N ASN A 134 5.52 -6.71 -10.02
CA ASN A 134 6.03 -5.59 -10.79
C ASN A 134 7.10 -4.79 -10.00
N GLY A 135 7.32 -5.02 -8.72
CA GLY A 135 8.38 -4.28 -8.03
C GLY A 135 8.38 -4.50 -6.54
N ASN A 136 8.14 -3.41 -5.81
CA ASN A 136 8.30 -3.31 -4.34
C ASN A 136 7.67 -4.45 -3.54
N ALA A 137 6.57 -5.06 -4.02
CA ALA A 137 5.97 -6.20 -3.32
C ALA A 137 6.92 -7.41 -3.30
N GLY A 138 7.54 -7.73 -4.44
CA GLY A 138 8.54 -8.80 -4.57
C GLY A 138 9.70 -8.60 -3.63
N ALA A 139 10.31 -7.42 -3.70
CA ALA A 139 11.44 -7.04 -2.85
C ALA A 139 11.10 -7.18 -1.36
N ALA A 140 9.97 -6.60 -0.92
CA ALA A 140 9.55 -6.69 0.48
C ALA A 140 9.30 -8.13 0.91
N TRP A 141 8.49 -8.89 0.17
CA TRP A 141 8.18 -10.27 0.54
C TRP A 141 9.40 -11.19 0.53
N ALA A 142 10.34 -10.98 -0.39
CA ALA A 142 11.58 -11.74 -0.43
C ALA A 142 12.48 -11.46 0.80
N LEU A 143 12.64 -10.19 1.19
CA LEU A 143 13.40 -9.81 2.39
C LEU A 143 12.76 -10.34 3.68
N TYR A 144 11.43 -10.28 3.80
CA TYR A 144 10.73 -10.85 4.97
C TYR A 144 10.75 -12.38 4.96
N ALA A 145 10.64 -13.02 3.81
CA ALA A 145 10.80 -14.47 3.69
C ALA A 145 12.20 -14.91 4.16
N ALA A 146 13.25 -14.21 3.74
CA ALA A 146 14.61 -14.45 4.21
C ALA A 146 14.72 -14.27 5.73
N ARG A 147 14.13 -13.21 6.30
CA ARG A 147 14.08 -12.98 7.75
C ARG A 147 13.38 -14.11 8.50
N ALA A 148 12.35 -14.70 7.90
CA ALA A 148 11.57 -15.81 8.46
C ALA A 148 12.20 -17.21 8.21
N GLY A 149 13.30 -17.29 7.45
CA GLY A 149 13.87 -18.58 7.02
C GLY A 149 13.03 -19.33 5.98
N LEU A 150 12.13 -18.63 5.28
CA LEU A 150 11.31 -19.19 4.20
C LEU A 150 12.03 -19.08 2.86
N ARG A 151 11.79 -20.05 1.97
CA ARG A 151 12.20 -19.93 0.57
C ARG A 151 11.34 -18.85 -0.12
N SER A 152 11.90 -18.16 -1.10
CA SER A 152 11.13 -17.21 -1.93
C SER A 152 11.37 -17.45 -3.41
N LEU A 153 10.28 -17.62 -4.17
CA LEU A 153 10.25 -17.76 -5.62
C LEU A 153 9.58 -16.53 -6.21
N ILE A 154 10.33 -15.72 -6.96
CA ILE A 154 9.85 -14.43 -7.45
C ILE A 154 9.96 -14.40 -8.98
N ALA A 155 8.87 -14.04 -9.65
CA ALA A 155 8.88 -13.80 -11.09
C ALA A 155 8.53 -12.34 -11.38
N MET A 156 9.36 -11.67 -12.17
CA MET A 156 9.23 -10.25 -12.52
C MET A 156 9.36 -10.05 -14.03
N PRO A 157 8.60 -9.13 -14.64
CA PRO A 157 8.91 -8.66 -15.99
C PRO A 157 10.33 -8.09 -16.10
N VAL A 158 10.95 -8.18 -17.28
CA VAL A 158 12.26 -7.54 -17.57
C VAL A 158 12.22 -6.03 -17.29
N GLY A 159 11.07 -5.40 -17.54
CA GLY A 159 10.84 -3.97 -17.30
C GLY A 159 10.68 -3.55 -15.84
N ALA A 160 10.69 -4.49 -14.88
CA ALA A 160 10.59 -4.14 -13.46
C ALA A 160 11.79 -3.28 -13.00
N PRO A 161 11.58 -2.32 -12.07
CA PRO A 161 12.63 -1.41 -11.62
C PRO A 161 13.88 -2.16 -11.15
N ALA A 162 15.05 -1.67 -11.56
CA ALA A 162 16.34 -2.33 -11.30
C ALA A 162 16.59 -2.59 -9.81
N ILE A 163 16.27 -1.61 -8.95
CA ILE A 163 16.46 -1.75 -7.51
C ILE A 163 15.64 -2.91 -6.92
N THR A 164 14.39 -3.10 -7.36
CA THR A 164 13.52 -4.16 -6.83
C THR A 164 13.97 -5.56 -7.25
N ARG A 165 14.56 -5.69 -8.45
CA ARG A 165 15.21 -6.93 -8.91
C ARG A 165 16.46 -7.22 -8.07
N ALA A 166 17.28 -6.20 -7.81
CA ALA A 166 18.47 -6.33 -6.98
C ALA A 166 18.12 -6.73 -5.52
N GLU A 167 17.08 -6.13 -4.94
CA GLU A 167 16.58 -6.48 -3.60
C GLU A 167 16.13 -7.94 -3.51
N CYS A 168 15.41 -8.45 -4.52
CA CYS A 168 15.05 -9.87 -4.58
C CYS A 168 16.31 -10.75 -4.67
N GLN A 169 17.23 -10.44 -5.59
CA GLN A 169 18.44 -11.23 -5.79
C GLN A 169 19.30 -11.29 -4.52
N VAL A 170 19.54 -10.15 -3.86
CA VAL A 170 20.42 -10.08 -2.68
C VAL A 170 19.79 -10.75 -1.45
N SER A 171 18.45 -10.80 -1.38
CA SER A 171 17.74 -11.52 -0.32
C SER A 171 17.88 -13.04 -0.39
N GLY A 172 18.44 -13.57 -1.49
CA GLY A 172 18.52 -15.01 -1.76
C GLY A 172 17.26 -15.59 -2.40
N ALA A 173 16.37 -14.75 -2.94
CA ALA A 173 15.21 -15.23 -3.69
C ALA A 173 15.62 -15.95 -4.98
N GLU A 174 14.88 -17.00 -5.31
CA GLU A 174 14.89 -17.60 -6.64
C GLU A 174 14.15 -16.66 -7.60
N LEU A 175 14.91 -15.74 -8.22
CA LEU A 175 14.38 -14.70 -9.10
C LEU A 175 14.43 -15.12 -10.57
N TYR A 176 13.29 -15.06 -11.25
CA TYR A 176 13.17 -15.22 -12.69
C TYR A 176 12.67 -13.93 -13.35
N LEU A 177 13.39 -13.49 -14.40
CA LEU A 177 12.96 -12.40 -15.25
C LEU A 177 12.18 -12.95 -16.45
N VAL A 178 11.00 -12.41 -16.68
CA VAL A 178 10.05 -12.85 -17.70
C VAL A 178 10.02 -11.80 -18.81
N ASP A 179 10.28 -12.24 -20.03
CA ASP A 179 10.07 -11.42 -21.24
C ASP A 179 8.57 -11.39 -21.56
N GLY A 180 7.85 -10.52 -20.85
CA GLY A 180 6.39 -10.44 -20.88
C GLY A 180 5.83 -9.54 -19.78
N LEU A 181 4.53 -9.65 -19.53
CA LEU A 181 3.80 -8.87 -18.53
C LEU A 181 3.73 -9.62 -17.19
N ILE A 182 3.25 -8.92 -16.15
CA ILE A 182 3.01 -9.53 -14.82
C ILE A 182 2.05 -10.72 -14.88
N SER A 183 1.11 -10.73 -15.83
CA SER A 183 0.19 -11.85 -16.06
C SER A 183 0.92 -13.12 -16.50
N ASP A 184 1.95 -12.99 -17.32
CA ASP A 184 2.77 -14.10 -17.82
C ASP A 184 3.62 -14.67 -16.69
N ALA A 185 4.26 -13.79 -15.91
CA ALA A 185 4.94 -14.16 -14.67
C ALA A 185 3.98 -14.89 -13.71
N GLY A 186 2.73 -14.42 -13.60
CA GLY A 186 1.71 -15.03 -12.78
C GLY A 186 1.29 -16.42 -13.24
N LYS A 187 1.35 -16.72 -14.55
CA LYS A 187 1.13 -18.08 -15.05
C LYS A 187 2.26 -19.01 -14.62
N LEU A 188 3.51 -18.59 -14.83
CA LEU A 188 4.69 -19.37 -14.44
C LEU A 188 4.73 -19.66 -12.94
N ILE A 189 4.38 -18.69 -12.09
CA ILE A 189 4.28 -18.91 -10.64
C ILE A 189 3.21 -19.94 -10.28
N ARG A 190 2.02 -19.88 -10.91
CA ARG A 190 0.96 -20.86 -10.64
C ARG A 190 1.40 -22.28 -10.99
N ASP A 191 2.02 -22.43 -12.17
CA ASP A 191 2.50 -23.73 -12.64
C ASP A 191 3.59 -24.27 -11.69
N ALA A 192 4.54 -23.43 -11.28
CA ALA A 192 5.60 -23.82 -10.34
C ALA A 192 5.07 -24.19 -8.94
N VAL A 193 4.08 -23.46 -8.41
CA VAL A 193 3.47 -23.76 -7.10
C VAL A 193 2.71 -25.09 -7.12
N ALA A 194 2.09 -25.45 -8.25
CA ALA A 194 1.41 -26.74 -8.38
C ALA A 194 2.37 -27.94 -8.31
N GLU A 195 3.62 -27.76 -8.75
CA GLU A 195 4.64 -28.81 -8.77
C GLU A 195 5.54 -28.82 -7.52
N ARG A 196 5.68 -27.68 -6.84
CA ARG A 196 6.62 -27.50 -5.72
C ARG A 196 5.90 -27.54 -4.37
N GLY A 197 6.08 -28.63 -3.64
CA GLY A 197 5.54 -28.79 -2.28
C GLY A 197 6.01 -27.72 -1.30
N GLY A 198 5.08 -27.28 -0.44
CA GLY A 198 5.33 -26.34 0.66
C GLY A 198 5.36 -24.87 0.28
N TYR A 199 5.11 -24.53 -1.00
CA TYR A 199 4.97 -23.14 -1.46
C TYR A 199 3.53 -22.64 -1.37
N GLN A 200 3.35 -21.38 -0.97
CA GLN A 200 2.08 -20.65 -1.08
C GLN A 200 2.18 -19.59 -2.18
N ASP A 201 1.19 -19.52 -3.07
CA ASP A 201 1.02 -18.40 -3.99
C ASP A 201 0.52 -17.17 -3.23
N VAL A 202 1.42 -16.20 -3.06
CA VAL A 202 1.17 -14.93 -2.36
C VAL A 202 1.01 -13.79 -3.37
N SER A 203 0.48 -14.07 -4.56
CA SER A 203 0.02 -13.03 -5.48
C SER A 203 -0.93 -12.05 -4.77
N THR A 204 -0.95 -10.80 -5.23
CA THR A 204 -1.78 -9.74 -4.62
C THR A 204 -3.23 -10.17 -4.46
N LEU A 205 -3.70 -10.18 -3.21
CA LEU A 205 -5.04 -10.56 -2.76
C LEU A 205 -5.41 -12.05 -2.94
N LYS A 206 -4.47 -12.91 -3.37
CA LYS A 206 -4.68 -14.36 -3.29
C LYS A 206 -4.48 -14.87 -1.89
N GLU A 207 -3.42 -14.41 -1.21
CA GLU A 207 -3.32 -14.63 0.23
C GLU A 207 -4.11 -13.53 0.98
N PRO A 208 -4.87 -13.88 2.04
CA PRO A 208 -5.81 -12.95 2.69
C PRO A 208 -5.17 -11.85 3.55
N TYR A 209 -3.92 -12.02 3.97
CA TYR A 209 -3.36 -11.41 5.17
C TYR A 209 -2.57 -10.12 4.90
N ARG A 210 -2.10 -9.84 3.67
CA ARG A 210 -1.45 -8.55 3.35
C ARG A 210 -2.31 -7.33 3.58
N ILE A 211 -3.63 -7.47 3.48
CA ILE A 211 -4.56 -6.37 3.76
C ILE A 211 -4.38 -5.95 5.21
N GLU A 212 -4.27 -6.92 6.11
CA GLU A 212 -4.19 -6.71 7.56
C GLU A 212 -2.90 -6.01 7.98
N GLY A 213 -1.80 -6.21 7.25
CA GLY A 213 -0.61 -5.37 7.46
C GLY A 213 -0.83 -3.93 7.02
N LYS A 214 -1.49 -3.73 5.88
CA LYS A 214 -1.70 -2.40 5.30
C LYS A 214 -2.78 -1.60 6.02
N LYS A 215 -3.78 -2.24 6.62
CA LYS A 215 -4.83 -1.56 7.37
C LYS A 215 -4.27 -0.79 8.57
N THR A 216 -3.11 -1.19 9.10
CA THR A 216 -2.48 -0.47 10.20
C THR A 216 -2.13 0.98 9.82
N MET A 217 -2.00 1.33 8.53
CA MET A 217 -1.90 2.74 8.13
C MET A 217 -3.12 3.56 8.60
N GLY A 218 -4.32 3.00 8.53
CA GLY A 218 -5.54 3.65 9.03
C GLY A 218 -5.56 3.78 10.56
N TYR A 219 -5.14 2.74 11.28
CA TYR A 219 -4.99 2.78 12.74
C TYR A 219 -3.96 3.84 13.17
N GLU A 220 -2.82 3.91 12.48
CA GLU A 220 -1.77 4.88 12.79
C GLU A 220 -2.21 6.31 12.50
N ILE A 221 -2.91 6.55 11.38
CA ILE A 221 -3.47 7.88 11.08
C ILE A 221 -4.40 8.32 12.21
N ALA A 222 -5.33 7.46 12.63
CA ALA A 222 -6.23 7.81 13.71
C ALA A 222 -5.47 8.04 15.03
N GLU A 223 -4.57 7.14 15.41
CA GLU A 223 -3.79 7.26 16.65
C GLU A 223 -2.95 8.55 16.67
N GLN A 224 -2.25 8.87 15.58
CA GLN A 224 -1.40 10.06 15.48
C GLN A 224 -2.22 11.37 15.47
N LEU A 225 -3.48 11.31 15.06
CA LEU A 225 -4.44 12.41 15.18
C LEU A 225 -5.16 12.41 16.54
N GLY A 226 -4.76 11.58 17.50
CA GLY A 226 -5.40 11.51 18.82
C GLY A 226 -6.78 10.86 18.77
N TRP A 227 -6.90 9.80 17.97
CA TRP A 227 -8.13 9.02 17.74
C TRP A 227 -9.27 9.82 17.10
N ARG A 228 -8.90 10.89 16.40
CA ARG A 228 -9.73 11.60 15.41
C ARG A 228 -9.51 10.97 14.04
N VAL A 229 -10.33 11.34 13.07
CA VAL A 229 -10.14 10.99 11.67
C VAL A 229 -10.09 12.28 10.84
N PRO A 230 -9.32 12.33 9.74
CA PRO A 230 -9.28 13.50 8.86
C PRO A 230 -10.55 13.58 8.00
N ASP A 231 -10.77 14.69 7.31
CA ASP A 231 -11.91 14.81 6.39
C ASP A 231 -11.71 13.98 5.12
N VAL A 232 -10.45 13.86 4.66
CA VAL A 232 -10.10 13.18 3.41
C VAL A 232 -8.81 12.38 3.55
N ILE A 233 -8.80 11.17 2.98
CA ILE A 233 -7.58 10.37 2.80
C ILE A 233 -7.35 10.12 1.30
N VAL A 234 -6.19 10.52 0.79
CA VAL A 234 -5.81 10.37 -0.63
C VAL A 234 -4.78 9.26 -0.78
N TYR A 235 -5.09 8.26 -1.60
CA TYR A 235 -4.29 7.04 -1.72
C TYR A 235 -4.01 6.63 -3.17
N PRO A 236 -2.76 6.26 -3.52
CA PRO A 236 -2.42 5.85 -4.88
C PRO A 236 -2.82 4.39 -5.13
N THR A 237 -3.62 4.19 -6.17
CA THR A 237 -4.38 2.97 -6.40
C THR A 237 -3.87 2.21 -7.62
N GLY A 238 -3.02 1.22 -7.37
CA GLY A 238 -2.76 0.11 -8.29
C GLY A 238 -3.72 -1.04 -7.99
N GLY A 239 -3.23 -2.05 -7.26
CA GLY A 239 -4.05 -3.17 -6.80
C GLY A 239 -5.01 -2.85 -5.64
N GLY A 240 -5.11 -1.59 -5.18
CA GLY A 240 -6.12 -1.18 -4.19
C GLY A 240 -5.95 -1.64 -2.74
N VAL A 241 -5.01 -2.55 -2.45
CA VAL A 241 -4.93 -3.20 -1.12
C VAL A 241 -4.81 -2.21 0.06
N GLY A 242 -4.11 -1.09 -0.11
CA GLY A 242 -3.95 -0.11 0.97
C GLY A 242 -5.22 0.63 1.30
N ILE A 243 -5.93 1.19 0.31
CA ILE A 243 -7.23 1.84 0.52
C ILE A 243 -8.30 0.87 1.03
N ILE A 244 -8.30 -0.40 0.58
CA ILE A 244 -9.14 -1.46 1.15
C ILE A 244 -8.82 -1.67 2.63
N GLY A 245 -7.53 -1.73 2.98
CA GLY A 245 -7.08 -1.85 4.36
C GLY A 245 -7.49 -0.65 5.21
N ILE A 246 -7.27 0.57 4.74
CA ILE A 246 -7.64 1.81 5.46
C ILE A 246 -9.15 1.83 5.71
N HIS A 247 -9.96 1.53 4.70
CA HIS A 247 -11.42 1.42 4.87
C HIS A 247 -11.79 0.39 5.92
N LYS A 248 -11.19 -0.81 5.87
CA LYS A 248 -11.39 -1.85 6.88
C LYS A 248 -11.02 -1.37 8.29
N ALA A 249 -9.88 -0.71 8.47
CA ALA A 249 -9.48 -0.17 9.76
C ALA A 249 -10.46 0.87 10.31
N LEU A 250 -10.97 1.77 9.46
CA LEU A 250 -11.97 2.77 9.85
C LEU A 250 -13.26 2.10 10.35
N LEU A 251 -13.74 1.06 9.66
CA LEU A 251 -14.91 0.30 10.07
C LEU A 251 -14.69 -0.44 11.40
N GLU A 252 -13.54 -1.11 11.55
CA GLU A 252 -13.19 -1.83 12.77
C GLU A 252 -13.03 -0.88 13.98
N MET A 253 -12.36 0.26 13.80
CA MET A 253 -12.19 1.25 14.86
C MET A 253 -13.52 1.88 15.30
N ARG A 254 -14.46 2.06 14.36
CA ARG A 254 -15.81 2.52 14.69
C ARG A 254 -16.57 1.47 15.50
N GLU A 255 -16.52 0.20 15.10
CA GLU A 255 -17.13 -0.90 15.86
C GLU A 255 -16.53 -1.06 17.26
N LEU A 256 -15.22 -0.84 17.41
CA LEU A 256 -14.53 -0.82 18.69
C LEU A 256 -14.79 0.45 19.53
N GLY A 257 -15.47 1.46 18.97
CA GLY A 257 -15.70 2.75 19.62
C GLY A 257 -14.41 3.57 19.84
N TRP A 258 -13.36 3.32 19.07
CA TRP A 258 -12.08 4.04 19.18
C TRP A 258 -12.09 5.40 18.49
N ILE A 259 -12.88 5.52 17.42
CA ILE A 259 -13.13 6.76 16.69
C ILE A 259 -14.62 7.15 16.84
N PRO A 260 -14.99 8.42 16.60
CA PRO A 260 -16.38 8.86 16.68
C PRO A 260 -17.31 8.11 15.71
N ASP A 261 -18.59 7.94 16.09
CA ASP A 261 -19.65 7.33 15.27
C ASP A 261 -20.13 8.20 14.08
N GLY A 262 -19.35 9.22 13.72
CA GLY A 262 -19.67 10.19 12.67
C GLY A 262 -19.35 9.73 11.25
N GLU A 263 -19.30 10.71 10.34
CA GLU A 263 -18.85 10.49 8.97
C GLU A 263 -17.40 9.99 8.95
N LEU A 264 -17.15 8.99 8.10
CA LEU A 264 -15.79 8.51 7.86
C LEU A 264 -15.08 9.45 6.87
N PRO A 265 -13.74 9.48 6.87
CA PRO A 265 -12.98 10.22 5.86
C PRO A 265 -13.41 9.85 4.45
N ARG A 266 -13.60 10.85 3.59
CA ARG A 266 -13.81 10.63 2.15
C ARG A 266 -12.54 10.01 1.58
N LEU A 267 -12.65 8.82 0.97
CA LEU A 267 -11.49 8.12 0.42
C LEU A 267 -11.29 8.45 -1.06
N VAL A 268 -10.11 8.92 -1.42
CA VAL A 268 -9.75 9.26 -2.80
C VAL A 268 -8.81 8.21 -3.38
N ALA A 269 -9.26 7.52 -4.44
CA ALA A 269 -8.47 6.58 -5.21
C ALA A 269 -7.78 7.30 -6.39
N VAL A 270 -6.46 7.37 -6.38
CA VAL A 270 -5.68 8.07 -7.42
C VAL A 270 -5.01 7.09 -8.37
N GLN A 271 -5.16 7.28 -9.68
CA GLN A 271 -4.49 6.49 -10.71
C GLN A 271 -3.72 7.36 -11.71
N ALA A 272 -2.83 6.76 -12.48
CA ALA A 272 -2.20 7.44 -13.61
C ALA A 272 -3.12 7.36 -14.84
N THR A 273 -3.17 8.40 -15.69
CA THR A 273 -4.02 8.41 -16.89
C THR A 273 -3.69 7.27 -17.87
N GLY A 274 -2.43 6.82 -17.92
CA GLY A 274 -2.02 5.67 -18.73
C GLY A 274 -2.43 4.30 -18.15
N CYS A 275 -3.02 4.25 -16.96
CA CYS A 275 -3.58 3.03 -16.34
C CYS A 275 -4.63 3.38 -15.27
N ALA A 276 -5.86 3.71 -15.69
CA ALA A 276 -6.92 4.24 -14.82
C ALA A 276 -8.22 3.40 -14.73
N PRO A 277 -8.18 2.05 -14.68
CA PRO A 277 -9.39 1.23 -14.75
C PRO A 277 -10.41 1.46 -13.62
N ILE A 278 -9.96 1.83 -12.42
CA ILE A 278 -10.85 2.17 -11.28
C ILE A 278 -11.53 3.51 -11.51
N VAL A 279 -10.80 4.49 -12.05
CA VAL A 279 -11.36 5.80 -12.40
C VAL A 279 -12.43 5.63 -13.48
N ASP A 280 -12.11 4.90 -14.56
CA ASP A 280 -13.03 4.60 -15.64
C ASP A 280 -14.32 3.90 -15.13
N ALA A 281 -14.18 2.97 -14.19
CA ALA A 281 -15.31 2.28 -13.57
C ALA A 281 -16.13 3.21 -12.68
N PHE A 282 -15.46 4.04 -11.89
CA PHE A 282 -16.10 5.00 -10.98
C PHE A 282 -16.96 6.00 -11.74
N GLU A 283 -16.44 6.58 -12.83
CA GLU A 283 -17.14 7.54 -13.69
C GLU A 283 -18.38 6.93 -14.36
N ARG A 284 -18.35 5.62 -14.66
CA ARG A 284 -19.52 4.88 -15.18
C ARG A 284 -20.51 4.45 -14.11
N GLY A 285 -20.24 4.68 -12.82
CA GLY A 285 -21.04 4.17 -11.72
C GLY A 285 -20.98 2.63 -11.57
N ALA A 286 -19.94 2.00 -12.10
CA ALA A 286 -19.79 0.55 -12.10
C ALA A 286 -19.29 0.04 -10.74
N ARG A 287 -19.57 -1.24 -10.44
CA ARG A 287 -19.10 -1.91 -9.21
C ARG A 287 -17.82 -2.73 -9.41
N GLU A 288 -17.37 -2.87 -10.66
CA GLU A 288 -16.15 -3.58 -11.04
C GLU A 288 -15.49 -2.83 -12.20
N SER A 289 -14.16 -2.93 -12.30
CA SER A 289 -13.40 -2.37 -13.40
C SER A 289 -13.26 -3.32 -14.58
N GLU A 290 -13.02 -2.77 -15.75
CA GLU A 290 -12.58 -3.56 -16.90
C GLU A 290 -11.05 -3.50 -17.01
N PRO A 291 -10.39 -4.52 -17.60
CA PRO A 291 -8.94 -4.46 -17.81
C PRO A 291 -8.54 -3.30 -18.72
N ALA A 292 -7.61 -2.45 -18.28
CA ALA A 292 -7.04 -1.40 -19.10
C ALA A 292 -6.17 -1.99 -20.24
N VAL A 293 -6.30 -1.43 -21.45
CA VAL A 293 -5.51 -1.84 -22.62
C VAL A 293 -4.28 -0.95 -22.75
N GLY A 294 -3.10 -1.52 -23.01
CA GLY A 294 -1.88 -0.75 -23.25
C GLY A 294 -1.39 0.04 -22.03
N ALA A 295 -1.61 -0.50 -20.83
CA ALA A 295 -1.34 0.20 -19.59
C ALA A 295 0.14 0.59 -19.43
N HIS A 296 0.40 1.86 -19.15
CA HIS A 296 1.75 2.42 -18.97
C HIS A 296 1.73 3.60 -18.01
N THR A 297 2.80 3.78 -17.25
CA THR A 297 3.09 4.97 -16.44
C THR A 297 4.47 4.79 -15.81
N ILE A 298 5.17 5.90 -15.54
CA ILE A 298 6.39 5.91 -14.72
C ILE A 298 6.12 5.48 -13.25
N ALA A 299 4.88 5.64 -12.77
CA ALA A 299 4.47 5.25 -11.42
C ALA A 299 4.22 3.73 -11.35
N PHE A 300 5.28 2.94 -11.47
CA PHE A 300 5.20 1.49 -11.71
C PHE A 300 4.35 0.72 -10.69
N GLY A 301 4.32 1.17 -9.43
CA GLY A 301 3.53 0.54 -8.37
C GLY A 301 2.02 0.66 -8.55
N ILE A 302 1.54 1.55 -9.42
CA ILE A 302 0.12 1.71 -9.79
C ILE A 302 -0.21 1.27 -11.22
N THR A 303 0.75 0.71 -11.97
CA THR A 303 0.51 0.09 -13.30
C THR A 303 -0.17 -1.28 -13.15
N VAL A 304 -1.45 -1.27 -12.77
CA VAL A 304 -2.26 -2.48 -12.54
C VAL A 304 -3.51 -2.44 -13.44
N PRO A 305 -3.49 -3.11 -14.61
CA PRO A 305 -4.58 -3.03 -15.59
C PRO A 305 -5.92 -3.59 -15.10
N LYS A 306 -5.87 -4.58 -14.20
CA LYS A 306 -7.04 -5.17 -13.55
C LYS A 306 -6.67 -5.61 -12.14
N ALA A 307 -7.26 -4.98 -11.14
CA ALA A 307 -7.10 -5.38 -9.75
C ALA A 307 -8.11 -6.47 -9.39
N LEU A 308 -7.66 -7.48 -8.64
CA LEU A 308 -8.54 -8.55 -8.14
C LEU A 308 -9.57 -8.03 -7.12
N GLY A 309 -9.21 -6.99 -6.36
CA GLY A 309 -10.07 -6.35 -5.36
C GLY A 309 -10.65 -5.01 -5.80
N ASP A 310 -10.77 -4.76 -7.11
CA ASP A 310 -11.35 -3.53 -7.67
C ASP A 310 -12.72 -3.18 -7.07
N PHE A 311 -13.60 -4.17 -6.90
CA PHE A 311 -14.92 -4.00 -6.30
C PHE A 311 -14.85 -3.54 -4.85
N LEU A 312 -13.82 -3.94 -4.09
CA LEU A 312 -13.61 -3.48 -2.72
C LEU A 312 -13.07 -2.05 -2.67
N VAL A 313 -12.27 -1.64 -3.66
CA VAL A 313 -11.83 -0.25 -3.81
C VAL A 313 -13.03 0.64 -4.12
N LEU A 314 -13.83 0.26 -5.11
CA LEU A 314 -15.03 1.01 -5.50
C LEU A 314 -16.03 1.10 -4.35
N ASP A 315 -16.26 0.01 -3.61
CA ASP A 315 -17.10 0.03 -2.42
C ASP A 315 -16.59 1.00 -1.34
N ALA A 316 -15.29 1.01 -1.06
CA ALA A 316 -14.67 1.96 -0.12
C ALA A 316 -14.85 3.42 -0.57
N VAL A 317 -14.66 3.71 -1.86
CA VAL A 317 -14.84 5.05 -2.42
C VAL A 317 -16.31 5.47 -2.36
N TYR A 318 -17.24 4.63 -2.79
CA TYR A 318 -18.67 4.96 -2.80
C TYR A 318 -19.25 5.12 -1.39
N SER A 319 -18.94 4.21 -0.47
CA SER A 319 -19.49 4.22 0.89
C SER A 319 -19.01 5.39 1.75
N THR A 320 -17.89 6.00 1.39
CA THR A 320 -17.32 7.18 2.08
C THR A 320 -17.62 8.49 1.36
N GLY A 321 -18.42 8.49 0.28
CA GLY A 321 -18.65 9.70 -0.52
C GLY A 321 -17.36 10.25 -1.15
N GLY A 322 -16.40 9.37 -1.42
CA GLY A 322 -15.09 9.68 -1.97
C GLY A 322 -15.09 9.94 -3.47
N ALA A 323 -13.89 9.93 -4.06
CA ALA A 323 -13.69 10.14 -5.49
C ALA A 323 -12.62 9.19 -6.06
N ALA A 324 -12.70 8.88 -7.35
CA ALA A 324 -11.58 8.33 -8.10
C ALA A 324 -11.10 9.35 -9.13
N ILE A 325 -9.78 9.53 -9.25
CA ILE A 325 -9.20 10.57 -10.12
C ILE A 325 -7.92 10.09 -10.79
N ALA A 326 -7.75 10.48 -12.06
CA ALA A 326 -6.55 10.21 -12.84
C ALA A 326 -5.65 11.45 -12.98
N VAL A 327 -4.34 11.23 -12.91
CA VAL A 327 -3.29 12.25 -13.12
C VAL A 327 -2.27 11.79 -14.15
N SER A 328 -1.68 12.71 -14.90
CA SER A 328 -0.65 12.37 -15.88
C SER A 328 0.71 12.17 -15.22
N ASP A 329 1.61 11.49 -15.95
CA ASP A 329 3.02 11.34 -15.54
C ASP A 329 3.74 12.71 -15.43
N GLU A 330 3.35 13.68 -16.26
CA GLU A 330 3.86 15.05 -16.17
C GLU A 330 3.42 15.74 -14.87
N GLU A 331 2.13 15.64 -14.53
CA GLU A 331 1.58 16.22 -13.31
C GLU A 331 2.23 15.63 -12.06
N LEU A 332 2.40 14.30 -12.00
CA LEU A 332 3.03 13.67 -10.85
C LEU A 332 4.53 13.99 -10.73
N LEU A 333 5.27 14.11 -11.84
CA LEU A 333 6.69 14.53 -11.79
C LEU A 333 6.83 15.99 -11.34
N ALA A 334 5.92 16.86 -11.79
CA ALA A 334 5.89 18.24 -11.35
C ALA A 334 5.69 18.32 -9.82
N GLU A 335 4.76 17.54 -9.26
CA GLU A 335 4.55 17.52 -7.81
C GLU A 335 5.68 16.89 -7.02
N GLN A 336 6.34 15.84 -7.54
CA GLN A 336 7.53 15.28 -6.92
C GLN A 336 8.62 16.35 -6.77
N GLY A 337 8.84 17.16 -7.82
CA GLY A 337 9.77 18.29 -7.79
C GLY A 337 9.33 19.43 -6.87
N ASN A 338 8.03 19.74 -6.80
CA ASN A 338 7.50 20.78 -5.91
C ASN A 338 7.72 20.41 -4.44
N LEU A 339 7.32 19.19 -4.05
CA LEU A 339 7.47 18.70 -2.67
C LEU A 339 8.94 18.67 -2.23
N ALA A 340 9.84 18.23 -3.12
CA ALA A 340 11.27 18.24 -2.84
C ALA A 340 11.81 19.66 -2.60
N ARG A 341 11.33 20.66 -3.35
CA ARG A 341 11.79 22.06 -3.23
C ARG A 341 11.16 22.81 -2.06
N LEU A 342 9.90 22.55 -1.76
CA LEU A 342 9.10 23.32 -0.80
C LEU A 342 9.10 22.72 0.60
N GLU A 343 9.17 21.40 0.70
CA GLU A 343 9.05 20.66 1.96
C GLU A 343 10.31 19.83 2.28
N GLY A 344 11.24 19.71 1.32
CA GLY A 344 12.43 18.86 1.49
C GLY A 344 12.14 17.36 1.48
N THR A 345 10.95 16.96 1.04
CA THR A 345 10.51 15.56 1.01
C THR A 345 10.70 14.95 -0.37
N PHE A 346 11.43 13.83 -0.46
CA PHE A 346 11.59 13.10 -1.72
C PHE A 346 10.63 11.92 -1.80
N VAL A 347 9.43 12.19 -2.29
CA VAL A 347 8.33 11.21 -2.42
C VAL A 347 8.50 10.30 -3.63
N CYS A 348 7.88 9.11 -3.60
CA CYS A 348 7.79 8.24 -4.77
C CYS A 348 6.80 8.80 -5.81
N PRO A 349 6.87 8.39 -7.09
CA PRO A 349 5.94 8.87 -8.13
C PRO A 349 4.47 8.55 -7.81
N GLU A 350 4.19 7.43 -7.14
CA GLU A 350 2.82 7.10 -6.67
C GLU A 350 2.33 8.09 -5.60
N GLY A 351 3.20 8.49 -4.67
CA GLY A 351 2.89 9.52 -3.68
C GLY A 351 2.66 10.88 -4.34
N ALA A 352 3.54 11.26 -5.27
CA ALA A 352 3.42 12.50 -6.03
C ALA A 352 2.13 12.58 -6.86
N ALA A 353 1.66 11.45 -7.40
CA ALA A 353 0.36 11.37 -8.08
C ALA A 353 -0.80 11.80 -7.17
N CYS A 354 -0.74 11.46 -5.88
CA CYS A 354 -1.76 11.87 -4.92
C CYS A 354 -1.74 13.37 -4.62
N PHE A 355 -0.55 13.98 -4.59
CA PHE A 355 -0.44 15.43 -4.45
C PHE A 355 -0.96 16.15 -5.70
N ALA A 356 -0.74 15.59 -6.90
CA ALA A 356 -1.34 16.12 -8.13
C ALA A 356 -2.88 16.03 -8.08
N ALA A 357 -3.41 14.94 -7.51
CA ALA A 357 -4.84 14.79 -7.28
C ALA A 357 -5.38 15.81 -6.28
N VAL A 358 -4.67 16.12 -5.18
CA VAL A 358 -5.06 17.18 -4.23
C VAL A 358 -5.19 18.53 -4.96
N ARG A 359 -4.20 18.90 -5.78
CA ARG A 359 -4.27 20.15 -6.56
C ARG A 359 -5.50 20.18 -7.48
N LYS A 360 -5.79 19.08 -8.19
CA LYS A 360 -6.96 18.99 -9.07
C LYS A 360 -8.28 19.07 -8.32
N LEU A 361 -8.41 18.33 -7.22
CA LEU A 361 -9.63 18.31 -6.40
C LEU A 361 -9.88 19.64 -5.69
N ARG A 362 -8.81 20.36 -5.32
CA ARG A 362 -8.94 21.72 -4.82
C ARG A 362 -9.35 22.69 -5.92
N GLY A 363 -8.76 22.58 -7.11
CA GLY A 363 -9.10 23.39 -8.27
C GLY A 363 -10.54 23.18 -8.78
N SER A 364 -11.10 21.99 -8.62
CA SER A 364 -12.51 21.69 -8.97
C SER A 364 -13.51 22.07 -7.88
N GLY A 365 -13.05 22.49 -6.69
CA GLY A 365 -13.90 22.79 -5.54
C GLY A 365 -14.40 21.56 -4.77
N TRP A 366 -13.89 20.36 -5.07
CA TRP A 366 -14.22 19.14 -4.31
C TRP A 366 -13.55 19.12 -2.92
N LEU A 367 -12.33 19.67 -2.82
CA LEU A 367 -11.66 19.97 -1.55
C LEU A 367 -11.92 21.43 -1.12
N SER A 368 -12.27 21.62 0.16
CA SER A 368 -12.31 22.91 0.84
C SER A 368 -10.92 23.32 1.35
N ALA A 369 -10.74 24.60 1.71
CA ALA A 369 -9.56 25.05 2.47
C ALA A 369 -9.60 24.57 3.93
N ASP A 370 -10.81 24.28 4.44
CA ASP A 370 -11.02 23.85 5.82
C ASP A 370 -10.85 22.34 6.00
N ASP A 371 -10.69 21.57 4.90
CA ASP A 371 -10.48 20.12 4.97
C ASP A 371 -9.11 19.78 5.57
N GLU A 372 -9.07 18.91 6.58
CA GLU A 372 -7.88 18.19 7.00
C GLU A 372 -7.66 17.00 6.05
N VAL A 373 -6.57 17.02 5.28
CA VAL A 373 -6.32 16.06 4.19
C VAL A 373 -5.05 15.27 4.48
N VAL A 374 -5.16 13.93 4.53
CA VAL A 374 -4.01 13.05 4.68
C VAL A 374 -3.67 12.38 3.33
N VAL A 375 -2.49 12.65 2.81
CA VAL A 375 -1.96 12.05 1.57
C VAL A 375 -0.98 10.94 1.90
N LEU A 376 -1.13 9.78 1.25
CA LEU A 376 -0.24 8.63 1.45
C LEU A 376 0.94 8.68 0.46
N ASN A 377 2.14 8.98 0.96
CA ASN A 377 3.37 8.70 0.21
C ASN A 377 3.77 7.24 0.43
N THR A 378 3.55 6.37 -0.56
CA THR A 378 3.67 4.91 -0.36
C THR A 378 5.08 4.34 -0.43
N GLY A 379 6.09 5.17 -0.73
CA GLY A 379 7.47 4.73 -0.82
C GLY A 379 8.47 5.88 -0.90
N ALA A 380 9.75 5.55 -0.77
CA ALA A 380 10.81 6.54 -0.83
C ALA A 380 11.16 6.89 -2.28
N GLY A 381 11.33 8.18 -2.58
CA GLY A 381 11.74 8.64 -3.92
C GLY A 381 13.06 8.04 -4.40
N VAL A 382 13.98 7.72 -3.46
CA VAL A 382 15.27 7.07 -3.77
C VAL A 382 15.15 5.69 -4.40
N LYS A 383 13.97 5.06 -4.34
CA LYS A 383 13.70 3.80 -5.05
C LYS A 383 13.41 3.98 -6.55
N TYR A 384 13.30 5.22 -7.00
CA TYR A 384 12.93 5.59 -8.36
C TYR A 384 13.93 6.60 -8.95
N PRO A 385 15.24 6.29 -8.97
CA PRO A 385 16.25 7.22 -9.48
C PRO A 385 15.98 7.68 -10.91
N GLU A 386 15.33 6.86 -11.73
CA GLU A 386 14.93 7.16 -13.10
C GLU A 386 13.88 8.27 -13.25
N THR A 387 13.20 8.67 -12.15
CA THR A 387 12.24 9.78 -12.17
C THR A 387 12.90 11.16 -12.15
N VAL A 388 14.22 11.21 -11.94
CA VAL A 388 14.98 12.46 -11.84
C VAL A 388 16.12 12.46 -12.87
N GLU A 389 16.04 13.37 -13.84
CA GLU A 389 17.15 13.60 -14.78
C GLU A 389 18.15 14.60 -14.18
N VAL A 390 19.42 14.19 -14.10
CA VAL A 390 20.51 15.06 -13.61
C VAL A 390 21.16 15.78 -14.80
N SER A 391 20.76 17.02 -15.03
CA SER A 391 21.39 17.94 -15.99
C SER A 391 22.20 19.00 -15.25
N ALA A 392 23.37 18.60 -14.73
CA ALA A 392 24.27 19.47 -13.98
C ALA A 392 25.52 19.83 -14.81
N PRO A 393 26.04 21.07 -14.72
CA PRO A 393 27.29 21.43 -15.38
C PRO A 393 28.45 20.63 -14.78
N VAL A 394 29.26 20.01 -15.66
CA VAL A 394 30.51 19.34 -15.24
C VAL A 394 31.62 20.38 -15.20
N LEU A 395 32.11 20.67 -13.99
CA LEU A 395 33.24 21.56 -13.80
C LEU A 395 34.55 20.77 -13.97
N ALA A 396 35.54 21.41 -14.61
CA ALA A 396 36.90 20.89 -14.62
C ALA A 396 37.48 20.84 -13.20
N LYS A 397 38.45 19.96 -12.95
CA LYS A 397 39.11 19.82 -11.64
C LYS A 397 39.75 21.14 -11.15
N ASP A 398 40.20 21.96 -12.08
CA ASP A 398 40.79 23.30 -11.88
C ASP A 398 39.81 24.45 -12.21
N GLY A 399 38.54 24.11 -12.48
CA GLY A 399 37.48 25.09 -12.71
C GLY A 399 37.01 25.78 -11.43
N ALA A 400 36.13 26.76 -11.58
CA ALA A 400 35.50 27.47 -10.48
C ALA A 400 33.98 27.34 -10.55
N ILE A 401 33.32 27.23 -9.40
CA ILE A 401 31.85 27.32 -9.31
C ILE A 401 31.46 28.75 -9.72
N PRO A 402 30.54 28.93 -10.70
CA PRO A 402 30.08 30.26 -11.10
C PRO A 402 29.55 31.02 -9.89
N ARG A 403 29.94 32.29 -9.75
CA ARG A 403 29.35 33.17 -8.73
C ARG A 403 27.86 33.30 -9.05
N GLN A 404 26.98 33.05 -8.08
CA GLN A 404 25.55 33.27 -8.25
C GLN A 404 25.32 34.72 -8.70
N GLY A 405 24.61 34.92 -9.79
CA GLY A 405 24.07 36.23 -10.15
C GLY A 405 23.16 36.69 -9.01
N ARG A 406 23.34 37.92 -8.54
CA ARG A 406 22.50 38.51 -7.49
C ARG A 406 21.05 38.65 -7.95
#